data_AF-A0A3E2H3Z5-F1
#
_entry.id   AF-A0A3E2H3Z5-F1
#
_cell.length_a   1.000
_cell.length_b   1.000
_cell.length_c   1.000
_cell.angle_alpha   90.00
_cell.angle_beta   90.00
_cell.angle_gamma   90.00
#
_symmetry.space_group_name_H-M   'P 1'
#
loop_
_entity.id
_entity.type
_entity.pdbx_description
1 polymer ?
#
loop_
_entity_poly.entity_id
_entity_poly.type
_entity_poly.pdbx_seq_one_letter_code
_entity_poly.pdbx_strand_id
1 'polypeptide(L)'
;MYQAQAENKCLGHKSSHIGQAATETLEAFYLVQPMPSNNEADDVTTRRRRANHEEIRMREHYIEESNKVQFGPAELNAWGICASRMRVDGSGAANTPKFFQLFPGELPPIDEQHIGMAFPTFKNELGRQHIPGAIVRHVMDVVEYFGRYFSLCDLAKRKAIKEAMPRALALETIKDESWKFINIGDFHATKPLAEFNTTSEWRVEGLGEDFKQRYLHIQCVVAHNIDGDDKLLRGELLTLTRIMKGRLKTGKFRHHVVAPVLLFSYMGPQHARILESYYNGHELIVKYSELFDLTIRNDETMQLFARWFESRPIGNTEDDDENQ
;
A
#
# COMPACT_ATOMS: atom_id res chain seq x y z
N MET A 1 24.78 30.13 47.62
CA MET A 1 23.86 29.49 46.65
C MET A 1 24.67 29.10 45.42
N TYR A 2 25.25 27.89 45.41
CA TYR A 2 25.80 27.23 44.22
C TYR A 2 26.09 25.76 44.57
N GLN A 3 25.68 24.87 43.65
CA GLN A 3 26.06 23.48 43.34
C GLN A 3 26.71 22.55 44.40
N ALA A 4 26.22 21.31 44.46
CA ALA A 4 27.06 20.10 44.59
C ALA A 4 26.33 18.82 44.12
N GLN A 5 27.11 17.92 43.53
CA GLN A 5 26.79 16.57 43.04
C GLN A 5 26.83 15.50 44.16
N ALA A 6 26.28 14.33 43.81
CA ALA A 6 26.66 12.96 44.20
C ALA A 6 26.39 12.47 45.64
N GLU A 7 25.81 11.27 45.77
CA GLU A 7 26.55 10.10 46.27
C GLU A 7 25.80 8.77 46.17
N ASN A 8 26.61 7.73 45.94
CA ASN A 8 26.32 6.31 45.89
C ASN A 8 25.85 5.73 47.23
N LYS A 9 25.15 4.59 47.20
CA LYS A 9 25.35 3.56 48.23
C LYS A 9 25.34 2.13 47.65
N CYS A 10 26.39 1.43 48.06
CA CYS A 10 26.88 0.13 47.62
C CYS A 10 26.08 -1.07 48.15
N LEU A 11 26.08 -2.12 47.32
CA LEU A 11 26.44 -3.53 47.56
C LEU A 11 26.27 -4.12 48.98
N GLY A 12 25.50 -5.21 49.05
CA GLY A 12 25.61 -6.27 50.04
C GLY A 12 25.60 -7.63 49.35
N HIS A 13 26.78 -8.23 49.19
CA HIS A 13 27.00 -9.62 48.77
C HIS A 13 26.66 -10.58 49.93
N LYS A 14 25.93 -11.66 49.67
CA LYS A 14 26.13 -12.95 50.35
C LYS A 14 25.92 -14.10 49.36
N SER A 15 27.00 -14.85 49.18
CA SER A 15 27.06 -16.14 48.48
C SER A 15 26.86 -17.26 49.49
N SER A 16 26.19 -18.33 49.08
CA SER A 16 26.43 -19.72 49.52
C SER A 16 25.63 -20.64 48.58
N HIS A 17 26.31 -21.38 47.68
CA HIS A 17 26.50 -22.84 47.74
C HIS A 17 25.24 -23.65 47.36
N ILE A 18 25.24 -24.73 46.57
CA ILE A 18 26.19 -25.60 45.87
C ILE A 18 25.27 -26.46 44.97
N GLY A 19 25.70 -26.88 43.78
CA GLY A 19 25.12 -28.08 43.15
C GLY A 19 25.07 -28.06 41.64
N GLN A 20 26.08 -28.67 41.02
CA GLN A 20 26.13 -29.06 39.62
C GLN A 20 24.98 -30.01 39.25
N ALA A 21 24.29 -29.73 38.14
CA ALA A 21 23.82 -30.71 37.14
C ALA A 21 22.93 -29.98 36.12
N ALA A 22 23.52 -29.46 35.04
CA ALA A 22 22.78 -28.95 33.89
C ALA A 22 23.62 -29.06 32.63
N THR A 23 23.90 -30.30 32.23
CA THR A 23 24.33 -30.69 30.89
C THR A 23 23.54 -31.95 30.57
N GLU A 24 22.90 -31.96 29.39
CA GLU A 24 21.91 -32.96 28.92
C GLU A 24 20.52 -32.67 29.54
N THR A 25 19.42 -32.40 28.82
CA THR A 25 18.97 -32.87 27.52
C THR A 25 17.93 -31.85 26.97
N LEU A 26 18.25 -31.12 25.90
CA LEU A 26 17.29 -30.30 25.13
C LEU A 26 17.56 -30.48 23.63
N GLU A 27 17.67 -31.73 23.20
CA GLU A 27 17.64 -32.12 21.78
C GLU A 27 16.58 -33.20 21.59
N ALA A 28 15.32 -32.78 21.50
CA ALA A 28 14.26 -33.56 20.86
C ALA A 28 12.99 -32.71 20.81
N PHE A 29 12.82 -31.88 19.78
CA PHE A 29 11.50 -31.54 19.21
C PHE A 29 11.60 -30.63 17.97
N TYR A 30 12.47 -30.93 17.00
CA TYR A 30 12.34 -30.43 15.62
C TYR A 30 13.00 -31.41 14.64
N LEU A 31 12.41 -32.60 14.51
CA LEU A 31 12.60 -33.39 13.29
C LEU A 31 11.43 -33.06 12.35
N VAL A 32 11.60 -31.99 11.58
CA VAL A 32 10.81 -31.76 10.38
C VAL A 32 11.27 -32.80 9.37
N GLN A 33 10.43 -33.79 9.09
CA GLN A 33 10.68 -34.70 7.96
C GLN A 33 10.60 -33.88 6.66
N PRO A 34 11.53 -34.05 5.71
CA PRO A 34 11.45 -33.35 4.43
C PRO A 34 10.29 -33.94 3.62
N MET A 35 9.30 -33.09 3.31
CA MET A 35 8.29 -33.37 2.31
C MET A 35 8.99 -33.53 0.94
N PRO A 36 8.55 -34.45 0.07
CA PRO A 36 9.20 -34.67 -1.22
C PRO A 36 9.10 -33.39 -2.06
N SER A 37 10.24 -32.93 -2.56
CA SER A 37 10.35 -31.72 -3.36
C SER A 37 9.98 -31.98 -4.81
N ASN A 38 8.97 -31.27 -5.31
CA ASN A 38 8.85 -30.97 -6.74
C ASN A 38 9.91 -29.92 -7.10
N ASN A 39 11.18 -30.34 -7.14
CA ASN A 39 12.35 -29.45 -7.17
C ASN A 39 12.50 -28.59 -8.43
N GLU A 40 11.86 -28.95 -9.55
CA GLU A 40 12.07 -28.24 -10.83
C GLU A 40 11.09 -27.08 -11.01
N ALA A 41 9.80 -27.28 -10.73
CA ALA A 41 8.79 -26.22 -10.80
C ALA A 41 9.06 -25.11 -9.76
N ASP A 42 9.40 -25.49 -8.52
CA ASP A 42 9.77 -24.52 -7.48
C ASP A 42 11.03 -23.72 -7.86
N ASP A 43 11.98 -24.32 -8.59
CA ASP A 43 13.18 -23.62 -9.10
C ASP A 43 12.83 -22.67 -10.25
N VAL A 44 11.97 -23.08 -11.20
CA VAL A 44 11.49 -22.21 -12.29
C VAL A 44 10.77 -20.98 -11.73
N THR A 45 9.80 -21.17 -10.82
CA THR A 45 9.06 -20.07 -10.20
C THR A 45 9.99 -19.15 -9.39
N THR A 46 10.94 -19.73 -8.67
CA THR A 46 11.95 -18.94 -7.93
C THR A 46 12.81 -18.10 -8.87
N ARG A 47 13.24 -18.65 -10.01
CA ARG A 47 14.02 -17.91 -11.03
C ARG A 47 13.19 -16.80 -11.66
N ARG A 48 11.93 -17.06 -12.03
CA ARG A 48 11.03 -16.06 -12.62
C ARG A 48 10.73 -14.92 -11.65
N ARG A 49 10.44 -15.25 -10.39
CA ARG A 49 10.25 -14.26 -9.31
C ARG A 49 11.48 -13.38 -9.13
N ARG A 50 12.68 -13.96 -9.14
CA ARG A 50 13.94 -13.22 -9.05
C ARG A 50 14.16 -12.32 -10.27
N ALA A 51 13.87 -12.81 -11.48
CA ALA A 51 13.97 -12.02 -12.71
C ALA A 51 13.04 -10.81 -12.66
N ASN A 52 11.76 -11.01 -12.33
CA ASN A 52 10.77 -9.93 -12.16
C ASN A 52 11.23 -8.90 -11.12
N HIS A 53 11.79 -9.36 -9.99
CA HIS A 53 12.34 -8.46 -8.97
C HIS A 53 13.48 -7.58 -9.51
N GLU A 54 14.41 -8.13 -10.29
CA GLU A 54 15.50 -7.33 -10.89
C GLU A 54 15.00 -6.38 -11.98
N GLU A 55 14.03 -6.79 -12.79
CA GLU A 55 13.40 -5.92 -13.80
C GLU A 55 12.71 -4.71 -13.16
N ILE A 56 11.99 -4.91 -12.06
CA ILE A 56 11.38 -3.80 -11.30
C ILE A 56 12.47 -2.93 -10.65
N ARG A 57 13.56 -3.53 -10.17
CA ARG A 57 14.70 -2.80 -9.61
C ARG A 57 15.37 -1.89 -10.64
N MET A 58 15.54 -2.34 -11.88
CA MET A 58 16.11 -1.50 -12.95
C MET A 58 15.23 -0.28 -13.23
N ARG A 59 13.90 -0.47 -13.26
CA ARG A 59 12.94 0.63 -13.45
C ARG A 59 12.95 1.62 -12.29
N GLU A 60 12.97 1.13 -11.05
CA GLU A 60 13.17 1.98 -9.87
C GLU A 60 14.42 2.83 -10.00
N HIS A 61 15.54 2.24 -10.45
CA HIS A 61 16.79 2.95 -10.64
C HIS A 61 16.70 4.08 -11.67
N TYR A 62 16.09 3.84 -12.85
CA TYR A 62 15.88 4.90 -13.85
C TYR A 62 15.03 6.06 -13.32
N ILE A 63 13.99 5.75 -12.55
CA ILE A 63 13.17 6.78 -11.91
C ILE A 63 14.03 7.58 -10.93
N GLU A 64 14.81 6.91 -10.09
CA GLU A 64 15.64 7.56 -9.08
C GLU A 64 16.71 8.49 -9.66
N GLU A 65 17.37 8.08 -10.75
CA GLU A 65 18.40 8.86 -11.44
C GLU A 65 17.84 10.10 -12.15
N SER A 66 16.54 10.10 -12.48
CA SER A 66 15.89 11.28 -13.04
C SER A 66 15.72 12.37 -11.99
N ASN A 67 16.06 13.61 -12.33
CA ASN A 67 15.75 14.78 -11.48
C ASN A 67 14.30 15.30 -11.67
N LYS A 68 13.49 14.62 -12.49
CA LYS A 68 12.11 15.02 -12.76
C LYS A 68 11.16 14.50 -11.70
N VAL A 69 10.09 15.28 -11.52
CA VAL A 69 8.99 14.99 -10.58
C VAL A 69 7.76 14.40 -11.28
N GLN A 70 7.69 14.58 -12.60
CA GLN A 70 6.58 14.18 -13.47
C GLN A 70 7.13 13.56 -14.75
N PHE A 71 6.43 12.56 -15.28
CA PHE A 71 6.86 11.77 -16.43
C PHE A 71 5.78 11.69 -17.51
N GLY A 72 6.21 11.83 -18.76
CA GLY A 72 5.36 11.65 -19.94
C GLY A 72 5.52 10.27 -20.59
N PRO A 73 4.63 9.88 -21.51
CA PRO A 73 4.61 8.53 -22.08
C PRO A 73 5.91 8.11 -22.77
N ALA A 74 6.59 9.01 -23.49
CA ALA A 74 7.81 8.67 -24.22
C ALA A 74 8.96 8.23 -23.30
N GLU A 75 9.11 8.90 -22.15
CA GLU A 75 10.15 8.58 -21.16
C GLU A 75 9.82 7.27 -20.43
N LEU A 76 8.56 7.08 -20.05
CA LEU A 76 8.09 5.86 -19.41
C LEU A 76 8.26 4.64 -20.32
N ASN A 77 7.89 4.77 -21.60
CA ASN A 77 8.07 3.71 -22.59
C ASN A 77 9.55 3.35 -22.78
N ALA A 78 10.45 4.34 -22.76
CA ALA A 78 11.90 4.09 -22.84
C ALA A 78 12.45 3.29 -21.65
N TRP A 79 11.75 3.29 -20.51
CA TRP A 79 12.08 2.50 -19.33
C TRP A 79 11.29 1.19 -19.23
N GLY A 80 10.50 0.83 -20.24
CA GLY A 80 9.63 -0.34 -20.20
C GLY A 80 8.53 -0.21 -19.14
N ILE A 81 8.00 1.00 -18.97
CA ILE A 81 6.82 1.31 -18.16
C ILE A 81 5.68 1.68 -19.12
N CYS A 82 4.66 0.83 -19.17
CA CYS A 82 3.49 1.03 -20.00
C CYS A 82 2.39 1.72 -19.19
N ALA A 83 2.26 3.02 -19.39
CA ALA A 83 1.27 3.86 -18.73
C ALA A 83 0.01 4.03 -19.60
N SER A 84 -1.17 3.74 -19.05
CA SER A 84 -2.44 3.95 -19.77
C SER A 84 -3.60 4.37 -18.87
N ARG A 85 -4.56 5.10 -19.45
CA ARG A 85 -5.79 5.52 -18.75
C ARG A 85 -6.72 4.34 -18.51
N MET A 86 -7.19 4.17 -17.28
CA MET A 86 -8.22 3.19 -16.95
C MET A 86 -9.54 3.86 -16.53
N ARG A 87 -10.63 3.13 -16.75
CA ARG A 87 -11.92 3.47 -16.15
C ARG A 87 -12.04 2.82 -14.79
N VAL A 88 -12.61 3.57 -13.86
CA VAL A 88 -12.79 3.16 -12.46
C VAL A 88 -14.27 3.07 -12.07
N ASP A 89 -15.19 3.46 -12.95
CA ASP A 89 -16.64 3.53 -12.72
C ASP A 89 -17.35 2.17 -12.56
N GLY A 90 -16.63 1.05 -12.68
CA GLY A 90 -17.21 -0.28 -12.56
C GLY A 90 -18.10 -0.70 -13.74
N SER A 91 -18.10 0.06 -14.84
CA SER A 91 -18.93 -0.20 -16.03
C SER A 91 -18.59 -1.49 -16.80
N GLY A 92 -17.57 -2.23 -16.38
CA GLY A 92 -17.08 -3.43 -17.08
C GLY A 92 -16.48 -3.14 -18.45
N ALA A 93 -16.18 -1.87 -18.75
CA ALA A 93 -15.58 -1.43 -19.99
C ALA A 93 -14.16 -1.99 -20.18
N ALA A 94 -13.65 -1.93 -21.41
CA ALA A 94 -12.24 -2.22 -21.68
C ALA A 94 -11.32 -1.31 -20.83
N ASN A 95 -10.20 -1.87 -20.37
CA ASN A 95 -9.19 -1.20 -19.55
C ASN A 95 -9.64 -0.79 -18.13
N THR A 96 -10.26 -1.71 -17.39
CA THR A 96 -10.46 -1.62 -15.93
C THR A 96 -9.29 -2.27 -15.16
N PRO A 97 -9.24 -2.13 -13.82
CA PRO A 97 -8.36 -2.91 -12.97
C PRO A 97 -8.48 -4.43 -13.22
N LYS A 98 -7.35 -5.12 -13.33
CA LYS A 98 -7.22 -6.57 -13.58
C LYS A 98 -7.18 -7.38 -12.28
N PHE A 99 -6.57 -6.82 -11.24
CA PHE A 99 -6.23 -7.51 -10.00
C PHE A 99 -7.07 -7.06 -8.80
N PHE A 100 -7.96 -6.08 -8.99
CA PHE A 100 -8.83 -5.56 -7.94
C PHE A 100 -10.26 -5.50 -8.46
N GLN A 101 -11.20 -6.03 -7.67
CA GLN A 101 -12.62 -5.98 -7.97
C GLN A 101 -13.28 -4.89 -7.12
N LEU A 102 -13.96 -3.97 -7.79
CA LEU A 102 -14.75 -2.91 -7.15
C LEU A 102 -15.76 -3.50 -6.16
N PHE A 103 -15.90 -2.89 -4.97
CA PHE A 103 -16.88 -3.33 -3.99
C PHE A 103 -18.32 -3.14 -4.51
N PRO A 104 -19.11 -4.23 -4.64
CA PRO A 104 -20.45 -4.16 -5.22
C PRO A 104 -21.54 -3.80 -4.19
N GLY A 105 -21.24 -3.89 -2.90
CA GLY A 105 -22.22 -3.67 -1.84
C GLY A 105 -22.60 -2.20 -1.65
N GLU A 106 -23.61 -1.96 -0.81
CA GLU A 106 -23.99 -0.62 -0.40
C GLU A 106 -22.97 -0.03 0.58
N LEU A 107 -22.67 1.26 0.42
CA LEU A 107 -21.85 2.03 1.33
C LEU A 107 -22.72 3.01 2.12
N PRO A 108 -22.37 3.33 3.37
CA PRO A 108 -23.08 4.37 4.12
C PRO A 108 -22.96 5.73 3.39
N PRO A 109 -24.00 6.58 3.47
CA PRO A 109 -23.92 7.93 2.94
C PRO A 109 -22.81 8.74 3.63
N ILE A 110 -22.32 9.78 2.97
CA ILE A 110 -21.32 10.67 3.52
C ILE A 110 -21.98 11.64 4.48
N ASP A 111 -21.82 11.36 5.77
CA ASP A 111 -22.34 12.16 6.87
C ASP A 111 -21.19 12.69 7.74
N GLU A 112 -20.97 14.00 7.69
CA GLU A 112 -19.90 14.69 8.41
C GLU A 112 -20.03 14.58 9.93
N GLN A 113 -21.23 14.34 10.47
CA GLN A 113 -21.42 14.08 11.90
C GLN A 113 -20.83 12.73 12.30
N HIS A 114 -21.07 11.70 11.48
CA HIS A 114 -20.51 10.36 11.70
C HIS A 114 -19.01 10.31 11.39
N ILE A 115 -18.54 11.06 10.38
CA ILE A 115 -17.11 11.23 10.07
C ILE A 115 -16.40 12.02 11.19
N GLY A 116 -17.13 12.90 11.89
CA GLY A 116 -16.57 13.78 12.92
C GLY A 116 -15.62 14.84 12.36
N MET A 117 -15.77 15.17 11.07
CA MET A 117 -14.97 16.15 10.34
C MET A 117 -15.83 16.71 9.21
N ALA A 118 -15.84 18.04 9.05
CA ALA A 118 -16.42 18.69 7.88
C ALA A 118 -15.49 18.50 6.67
N PHE A 119 -16.04 18.43 5.46
CA PHE A 119 -15.21 18.32 4.25
C PHE A 119 -14.25 19.52 4.18
N PRO A 120 -12.95 19.29 4.00
CA PRO A 120 -11.97 20.37 4.00
C PRO A 120 -12.21 21.25 2.78
N THR A 121 -12.74 22.45 3.01
CA THR A 121 -12.99 23.39 1.93
C THR A 121 -11.67 23.97 1.44
N PHE A 122 -11.35 23.81 0.15
CA PHE A 122 -10.28 24.59 -0.45
C PHE A 122 -10.69 26.06 -0.48
N LYS A 123 -10.24 26.81 0.50
CA LYS A 123 -10.44 28.25 0.51
C LYS A 123 -9.31 28.90 -0.27
N ASN A 124 -9.65 29.40 -1.45
CA ASN A 124 -8.82 30.36 -2.18
C ASN A 124 -8.86 31.72 -1.44
N GLU A 125 -8.49 31.73 -0.15
CA GLU A 125 -8.64 32.89 0.73
C GLU A 125 -7.65 33.99 0.29
N LEU A 126 -8.17 34.91 -0.52
CA LEU A 126 -7.69 36.29 -0.74
C LEU A 126 -6.32 36.45 -1.40
N GLY A 127 -6.09 35.90 -2.60
CA GLY A 127 -4.96 36.33 -3.45
C GLY A 127 -3.58 36.30 -2.78
N ARG A 128 -3.44 35.57 -1.66
CA ARG A 128 -2.17 35.41 -0.96
C ARG A 128 -1.41 34.36 -1.74
N GLN A 129 -0.24 34.78 -2.23
CA GLN A 129 0.71 33.94 -2.94
C GLN A 129 0.78 32.56 -2.32
N HIS A 130 0.66 31.53 -3.16
CA HIS A 130 1.01 30.14 -2.91
C HIS A 130 2.17 30.04 -1.90
N ILE A 131 1.86 29.77 -0.64
CA ILE A 131 2.87 29.63 0.42
C ILE A 131 3.34 28.16 0.37
N PRO A 132 4.63 27.88 0.09
CA PRO A 132 5.18 26.54 0.23
C PRO A 132 4.79 25.92 1.59
N GLY A 133 4.17 24.74 1.57
CA GLY A 133 3.62 24.07 2.76
C GLY A 133 2.09 24.21 2.96
N ALA A 134 1.40 25.07 2.22
CA ALA A 134 -0.07 25.07 2.18
C ALA A 134 -0.62 23.85 1.42
N ILE A 135 0.02 23.46 0.31
CA ILE A 135 -0.32 22.26 -0.48
C ILE A 135 -0.34 21.00 0.41
N VAL A 136 0.73 20.72 1.15
CA VAL A 136 0.80 19.55 2.04
C VAL A 136 -0.37 19.51 3.00
N ARG A 137 -0.72 20.65 3.62
CA ARG A 137 -1.84 20.69 4.57
C ARG A 137 -3.16 20.33 3.92
N HIS A 138 -3.47 20.91 2.76
CA HIS A 138 -4.72 20.60 2.05
C HIS A 138 -4.81 19.15 1.59
N VAL A 139 -3.71 18.58 1.11
CA VAL A 139 -3.63 17.16 0.76
C VAL A 139 -3.88 16.29 1.99
N MET A 140 -3.26 16.64 3.12
CA MET A 140 -3.43 15.87 4.36
C MET A 140 -4.83 15.97 4.95
N ASP A 141 -5.49 17.12 4.87
CA ASP A 141 -6.87 17.25 5.32
C ASP A 141 -7.82 16.34 4.50
N VAL A 142 -7.59 16.24 3.18
CA VAL A 142 -8.37 15.34 2.30
C VAL A 142 -8.05 13.88 2.61
N VAL A 143 -6.77 13.52 2.76
CA VAL A 143 -6.36 12.16 3.15
C VAL A 143 -6.99 11.76 4.48
N GLU A 144 -7.02 12.64 5.47
CA GLU A 144 -7.64 12.38 6.77
C GLU A 144 -9.16 12.19 6.62
N TYR A 145 -9.83 13.06 5.88
CA TYR A 145 -11.27 12.97 5.64
C TYR A 145 -11.64 11.62 4.99
N PHE A 146 -10.94 11.25 3.92
CA PHE A 146 -11.13 9.97 3.23
C PHE A 146 -10.84 8.79 4.16
N GLY A 147 -9.74 8.84 4.93
CA GLY A 147 -9.40 7.78 5.88
C GLY A 147 -10.50 7.54 6.94
N ARG A 148 -11.13 8.60 7.44
CA ARG A 148 -12.27 8.51 8.36
C ARG A 148 -13.50 7.91 7.67
N TYR A 149 -13.85 8.38 6.47
CA TYR A 149 -14.98 7.84 5.72
C TYR A 149 -14.78 6.36 5.33
N PHE A 150 -13.59 5.98 4.88
CA PHE A 150 -13.23 4.59 4.61
C PHE A 150 -13.37 3.70 5.83
N SER A 151 -12.94 4.19 7.00
CA SER A 151 -13.10 3.46 8.27
C SER A 151 -14.58 3.20 8.62
N LEU A 152 -15.47 4.16 8.33
CA LEU A 152 -16.92 3.98 8.48
C LEU A 152 -17.47 2.96 7.48
N CYS A 153 -16.98 2.97 6.24
CA CYS A 153 -17.36 1.99 5.22
C CYS A 153 -16.97 0.56 5.62
N ASP A 154 -15.72 0.32 6.04
CA ASP A 154 -15.29 -1.00 6.51
C ASP A 154 -16.08 -1.44 7.76
N LEU A 155 -16.39 -0.52 8.69
CA LEU A 155 -17.21 -0.84 9.86
C LEU A 155 -18.65 -1.25 9.45
N ALA A 156 -19.27 -0.51 8.54
CA ALA A 156 -20.61 -0.83 8.02
C ALA A 156 -20.62 -2.17 7.28
N LYS A 157 -19.63 -2.42 6.41
CA LYS A 157 -19.44 -3.69 5.71
C LYS A 157 -19.33 -4.85 6.69
N ARG A 158 -18.45 -4.76 7.70
CA ARG A 158 -18.28 -5.79 8.73
C ARG A 158 -19.54 -6.02 9.56
N LYS A 159 -20.30 -4.95 9.85
CA LYS A 159 -21.57 -5.05 10.57
C LYS A 159 -22.60 -5.82 9.74
N ALA A 160 -22.77 -5.47 8.46
CA ALA A 160 -23.68 -6.16 7.55
C ALA A 160 -23.32 -7.65 7.42
N ILE A 161 -22.04 -8.00 7.30
CA ILE A 161 -21.59 -9.40 7.29
C ILE A 161 -22.00 -10.13 8.58
N LYS A 162 -21.75 -9.53 9.75
CA LYS A 162 -22.10 -10.13 11.05
C LYS A 162 -23.60 -10.31 11.26
N GLU A 163 -24.42 -9.44 10.69
CA GLU A 163 -25.88 -9.52 10.77
C GLU A 163 -26.45 -10.56 9.79
N ALA A 164 -25.80 -10.77 8.65
CA ALA A 164 -26.27 -11.67 7.59
C ALA A 164 -25.98 -13.16 7.86
N MET A 165 -25.03 -13.50 8.74
CA MET A 165 -24.60 -14.90 8.89
C MET A 165 -24.10 -15.26 10.31
N PRO A 166 -24.03 -16.57 10.66
CA PRO A 166 -23.53 -17.00 11.96
C PRO A 166 -22.11 -16.52 12.24
N ARG A 167 -21.81 -16.24 13.51
CA ARG A 167 -20.54 -15.63 13.96
C ARG A 167 -19.27 -16.26 13.37
N ALA A 168 -19.19 -17.60 13.33
CA ALA A 168 -18.01 -18.29 12.82
C ALA A 168 -17.80 -18.03 11.31
N LEU A 169 -18.87 -18.09 10.53
CA LEU A 169 -18.83 -17.80 9.09
C LEU A 169 -18.55 -16.31 8.85
N ALA A 170 -19.18 -15.43 9.62
CA ALA A 170 -18.96 -13.98 9.53
C ALA A 170 -17.49 -13.60 9.75
N LEU A 171 -16.82 -14.23 10.72
CA LEU A 171 -15.41 -13.98 10.97
C LEU A 171 -14.52 -14.43 9.81
N GLU A 172 -14.82 -15.57 9.18
CA GLU A 172 -14.07 -16.03 8.01
C GLU A 172 -14.32 -15.16 6.79
N THR A 173 -15.57 -14.79 6.52
CA THR A 173 -15.93 -13.86 5.43
C THR A 173 -15.26 -12.49 5.61
N ILE A 174 -15.22 -11.94 6.83
CA ILE A 174 -14.51 -10.67 7.09
C ILE A 174 -13.01 -10.81 6.75
N LYS A 175 -12.38 -11.94 7.07
CA LYS A 175 -10.98 -12.16 6.70
C LYS A 175 -10.80 -12.34 5.19
N ASP A 176 -11.80 -12.84 4.49
CA ASP A 176 -11.74 -12.98 3.02
C ASP A 176 -11.97 -11.67 2.28
N GLU A 177 -12.72 -10.74 2.87
CA GLU A 177 -13.24 -9.55 2.18
C GLU A 177 -12.72 -8.21 2.70
N SER A 178 -11.94 -8.18 3.78
CA SER A 178 -11.36 -6.95 4.32
C SER A 178 -9.84 -6.93 4.17
N TRP A 179 -9.31 -5.72 4.03
CA TRP A 179 -7.89 -5.44 4.12
C TRP A 179 -7.41 -5.46 5.57
N LYS A 180 -6.17 -5.89 5.78
CA LYS A 180 -5.45 -5.72 7.04
C LYS A 180 -4.49 -4.54 6.87
N PHE A 181 -4.76 -3.46 7.59
CA PHE A 181 -3.84 -2.32 7.64
C PHE A 181 -2.61 -2.67 8.47
N ILE A 182 -1.44 -2.33 7.95
CA ILE A 182 -0.14 -2.59 8.58
C ILE A 182 0.58 -1.26 8.84
N ASN A 183 1.40 -1.22 9.87
CA ASN A 183 2.28 -0.07 10.05
C ASN A 183 3.28 -0.03 8.90
N ILE A 184 3.53 1.16 8.36
CA ILE A 184 4.47 1.36 7.25
C ILE A 184 5.88 0.89 7.65
N GLY A 185 6.26 1.07 8.92
CA GLY A 185 7.55 0.60 9.46
C GLY A 185 7.67 -0.93 9.53
N ASP A 186 6.56 -1.66 9.57
CA ASP A 186 6.55 -3.13 9.54
C ASP A 186 6.65 -3.67 8.10
N PHE A 187 6.43 -2.81 7.09
CA PHE A 187 6.59 -3.18 5.70
C PHE A 187 8.08 -3.15 5.31
N HIS A 188 8.62 -4.32 4.96
CA HIS A 188 10.02 -4.48 4.58
C HIS A 188 10.34 -3.98 3.15
N ALA A 189 10.10 -2.70 2.87
CA ALA A 189 10.59 -2.06 1.66
C ALA A 189 12.12 -2.00 1.66
N THR A 190 12.75 -2.18 0.49
CA THR A 190 14.21 -2.08 0.36
C THR A 190 14.72 -0.65 0.48
N LYS A 191 13.82 0.33 0.30
CA LYS A 191 14.09 1.76 0.35
C LYS A 191 12.91 2.49 1.00
N PRO A 192 13.10 3.72 1.51
CA PRO A 192 12.02 4.47 2.14
C PRO A 192 10.79 4.62 1.23
N LEU A 193 9.60 4.55 1.81
CA LEU A 193 8.33 4.86 1.13
C LEU A 193 7.98 6.35 1.28
N ALA A 194 9.00 7.19 1.21
CA ALA A 194 8.91 8.64 1.24
C ALA A 194 10.15 9.27 0.60
N GLU A 195 10.01 10.50 0.13
CA GLU A 195 11.10 11.36 -0.32
C GLU A 195 10.80 12.78 0.17
N PHE A 196 11.81 13.42 0.77
CA PHE A 196 11.73 14.79 1.24
C PHE A 196 12.97 15.53 0.73
N ASN A 197 12.86 16.16 -0.43
CA ASN A 197 13.92 17.00 -0.99
C ASN A 197 13.34 18.30 -1.56
N THR A 198 14.20 19.13 -2.15
CA THR A 198 13.82 20.46 -2.65
C THR A 198 12.89 20.43 -3.86
N THR A 199 12.82 19.32 -4.60
CA THR A 199 12.04 19.19 -5.84
C THR A 199 10.86 18.25 -5.70
N SER A 200 10.90 17.29 -4.76
CA SER A 200 9.90 16.26 -4.55
C SER A 200 9.71 16.00 -3.06
N GLU A 201 8.48 16.21 -2.59
CA GLU A 201 8.04 15.78 -1.28
C GLU A 201 6.80 14.88 -1.44
N TRP A 202 6.94 13.63 -1.02
CA TRP A 202 5.86 12.64 -1.04
C TRP A 202 6.09 11.59 0.04
N ARG A 203 5.00 10.97 0.52
CA ARG A 203 5.07 9.85 1.45
C ARG A 203 3.86 8.94 1.38
N VAL A 204 4.08 7.66 1.66
CA VAL A 204 3.00 6.71 1.91
C VAL A 204 2.36 7.04 3.26
N GLU A 205 1.04 7.09 3.30
CA GLU A 205 0.21 7.39 4.49
C GLU A 205 -0.49 6.15 5.04
N GLY A 206 -0.68 5.13 4.20
CA GLY A 206 -1.34 3.88 4.61
C GLY A 206 -0.99 2.72 3.70
N LEU A 207 -0.93 1.52 4.29
CA LEU A 207 -0.75 0.25 3.60
C LEU A 207 -1.80 -0.75 4.09
N GLY A 208 -2.46 -1.43 3.16
CA GLY A 208 -3.31 -2.58 3.43
C GLY A 208 -2.80 -3.80 2.67
N GLU A 209 -2.80 -4.95 3.34
CA GLU A 209 -2.51 -6.26 2.74
C GLU A 209 -3.71 -7.20 2.86
N ASP A 210 -3.73 -8.27 2.07
CA ASP A 210 -4.71 -9.35 2.22
C ASP A 210 -4.68 -9.89 3.65
N PHE A 211 -5.83 -9.94 4.32
CA PHE A 211 -5.91 -10.30 5.74
C PHE A 211 -5.44 -11.73 5.99
N LYS A 212 -5.78 -12.65 5.09
CA LYS A 212 -5.31 -14.04 5.15
C LYS A 212 -3.86 -14.20 4.65
N GLN A 213 -3.26 -13.12 4.13
CA GLN A 213 -1.92 -13.10 3.54
C GLN A 213 -1.71 -14.25 2.56
N ARG A 214 -2.71 -14.50 1.70
CA ARG A 214 -2.68 -15.46 0.60
C ARG A 214 -2.03 -14.87 -0.62
N TYR A 215 -2.30 -13.60 -0.93
CA TYR A 215 -1.87 -12.97 -2.17
C TYR A 215 -0.85 -11.85 -1.96
N LEU A 216 -0.14 -11.51 -3.04
CA LEU A 216 0.82 -10.40 -3.04
C LEU A 216 0.18 -9.02 -3.16
N HIS A 217 -1.13 -8.91 -3.34
CA HIS A 217 -1.85 -7.65 -3.46
C HIS A 217 -1.60 -6.73 -2.27
N ILE A 218 -1.35 -5.47 -2.59
CA ILE A 218 -1.24 -4.37 -1.63
C ILE A 218 -2.14 -3.23 -2.08
N GLN A 219 -2.82 -2.61 -1.14
CA GLN A 219 -3.38 -1.28 -1.32
C GLN A 219 -2.52 -0.25 -0.59
N CYS A 220 -2.37 0.94 -1.15
CA CYS A 220 -1.60 2.01 -0.53
C CYS A 220 -2.20 3.40 -0.76
N VAL A 221 -1.98 4.29 0.20
CA VAL A 221 -2.33 5.71 0.11
C VAL A 221 -1.04 6.50 0.06
N VAL A 222 -0.91 7.43 -0.90
CA VAL A 222 0.26 8.30 -1.06
C VAL A 222 -0.19 9.75 -1.10
N ALA A 223 0.49 10.59 -0.33
CA ALA A 223 0.33 12.03 -0.36
C ALA A 223 1.54 12.68 -1.05
N HIS A 224 1.26 13.66 -1.91
CA HIS A 224 2.26 14.42 -2.65
C HIS A 224 2.15 15.93 -2.35
N ASN A 225 3.29 16.58 -2.17
CA ASN A 225 3.41 18.03 -2.11
C ASN A 225 3.68 18.63 -3.50
N ILE A 226 2.78 18.37 -4.45
CA ILE A 226 2.87 18.90 -5.81
C ILE A 226 1.46 19.20 -6.32
N ASP A 227 1.32 20.21 -7.17
CA ASP A 227 0.06 20.44 -7.86
C ASP A 227 -0.25 19.29 -8.81
N GLY A 228 -1.52 18.88 -8.82
CA GLY A 228 -2.05 17.85 -9.68
C GLY A 228 -1.90 18.22 -11.14
N ASP A 229 -1.25 17.33 -11.87
CA ASP A 229 -1.20 17.31 -13.33
C ASP A 229 -1.57 15.89 -13.77
N ASP A 230 -1.96 15.78 -15.02
CA ASP A 230 -2.42 14.55 -15.63
C ASP A 230 -1.28 13.56 -15.92
N LYS A 231 -0.02 13.99 -15.71
CA LYS A 231 1.21 13.18 -15.80
C LYS A 231 1.43 12.31 -14.57
N LEU A 232 2.17 11.20 -14.73
CA LEU A 232 2.54 10.32 -13.62
C LEU A 232 3.64 10.94 -12.77
N LEU A 233 3.52 10.83 -11.45
CA LEU A 233 4.43 11.42 -10.48
C LEU A 233 5.57 10.46 -10.13
N ARG A 234 6.75 11.03 -9.83
CA ARG A 234 7.88 10.29 -9.26
C ARG A 234 7.49 9.47 -8.04
N GLY A 235 6.79 10.08 -7.09
CA GLY A 235 6.40 9.38 -5.86
C GLY A 235 5.43 8.23 -6.09
N GLU A 236 4.56 8.30 -7.10
CA GLU A 236 3.69 7.18 -7.46
C GLU A 236 4.54 6.02 -7.98
N LEU A 237 5.39 6.28 -8.98
CA LEU A 237 6.23 5.24 -9.60
C LEU A 237 7.22 4.60 -8.61
N LEU A 238 7.83 5.41 -7.74
CA LEU A 238 8.72 4.91 -6.68
C LEU A 238 7.94 4.09 -5.65
N THR A 239 6.73 4.52 -5.26
CA THR A 239 5.89 3.74 -4.34
C THR A 239 5.53 2.38 -4.96
N LEU A 240 5.03 2.37 -6.20
CA LEU A 240 4.65 1.16 -6.93
C LEU A 240 5.83 0.18 -6.99
N THR A 241 6.99 0.63 -7.48
CA THR A 241 8.17 -0.25 -7.63
C THR A 241 8.73 -0.73 -6.29
N ARG A 242 8.83 0.13 -5.27
CA ARG A 242 9.35 -0.24 -3.94
C ARG A 242 8.45 -1.25 -3.22
N ILE A 243 7.13 -1.08 -3.30
CA ILE A 243 6.16 -2.03 -2.74
C ILE A 243 6.28 -3.39 -3.46
N MET A 244 6.24 -3.40 -4.79
CA MET A 244 6.34 -4.64 -5.57
C MET A 244 7.62 -5.42 -5.27
N LYS A 245 8.77 -4.73 -5.18
CA LYS A 245 10.04 -5.36 -4.80
C LYS A 245 10.01 -5.96 -3.41
N GLY A 246 9.50 -5.21 -2.42
CA GLY A 246 9.36 -5.70 -1.05
C GLY A 246 8.53 -6.99 -0.99
N ARG A 247 7.40 -7.01 -1.71
CA ARG A 247 6.50 -8.16 -1.83
C ARG A 247 7.15 -9.37 -2.51
N LEU A 248 7.89 -9.16 -3.61
CA LEU A 248 8.60 -10.23 -4.32
C LEU A 248 9.83 -10.76 -3.56
N LYS A 249 10.37 -10.03 -2.59
CA LYS A 249 11.48 -10.50 -1.77
C LYS A 249 11.05 -11.44 -0.65
N THR A 250 9.80 -11.37 -0.20
CA THR A 250 9.32 -12.16 0.94
C THR A 250 9.14 -13.65 0.57
N GLY A 251 9.75 -14.56 1.33
CA GLY A 251 9.64 -16.01 1.10
C GLY A 251 8.24 -16.59 1.34
N LYS A 252 7.39 -15.89 2.11
CA LYS A 252 6.00 -16.29 2.41
C LYS A 252 5.15 -16.53 1.16
N PHE A 253 5.47 -15.85 0.05
CA PHE A 253 4.68 -15.83 -1.16
C PHE A 253 5.42 -16.46 -2.34
N ARG A 254 6.23 -17.50 -2.09
CA ARG A 254 7.13 -18.10 -3.10
C ARG A 254 6.44 -18.58 -4.38
N HIS A 255 5.16 -18.93 -4.32
CA HIS A 255 4.37 -19.41 -5.47
C HIS A 255 3.83 -18.26 -6.34
N HIS A 256 3.91 -17.01 -5.86
CA HIS A 256 3.46 -15.84 -6.61
C HIS A 256 4.61 -15.19 -7.39
N VAL A 257 4.37 -14.76 -8.62
CA VAL A 257 5.36 -14.06 -9.47
C VAL A 257 4.93 -12.63 -9.83
N VAL A 258 3.68 -12.27 -9.53
CA VAL A 258 3.12 -10.94 -9.74
C VAL A 258 2.73 -10.32 -8.40
N ALA A 259 3.09 -9.05 -8.17
CA ALA A 259 2.71 -8.29 -6.97
C ALA A 259 1.84 -7.08 -7.34
N PRO A 260 0.51 -7.22 -7.45
CA PRO A 260 -0.36 -6.11 -7.81
C PRO A 260 -0.42 -5.05 -6.71
N VAL A 261 -0.45 -3.77 -7.10
CA VAL A 261 -0.60 -2.63 -6.19
C VAL A 261 -1.76 -1.77 -6.64
N LEU A 262 -2.70 -1.49 -5.74
CA LEU A 262 -3.75 -0.48 -5.88
C LEU A 262 -3.33 0.76 -5.09
N LEU A 263 -3.08 1.86 -5.78
CA LEU A 263 -2.55 3.09 -5.17
C LEU A 263 -3.59 4.21 -5.26
N PHE A 264 -3.88 4.83 -4.12
CA PHE A 264 -4.66 6.06 -4.02
C PHE A 264 -3.69 7.23 -3.86
N SER A 265 -3.58 8.02 -4.92
CA SER A 265 -2.65 9.15 -5.00
C SER A 265 -3.40 10.43 -4.70
N TYR A 266 -2.93 11.21 -3.73
CA TYR A 266 -3.48 12.51 -3.34
C TYR A 266 -2.42 13.60 -3.53
N MET A 267 -2.83 14.72 -4.13
CA MET A 267 -1.93 15.81 -4.53
C MET A 267 -2.65 17.17 -4.51
N GLY A 268 -1.88 18.24 -4.61
CA GLY A 268 -2.35 19.62 -4.46
C GLY A 268 -3.24 20.11 -5.61
N PRO A 269 -4.02 21.17 -5.39
CA PRO A 269 -4.49 21.66 -4.09
C PRO A 269 -5.36 20.64 -3.34
N GLN A 270 -6.30 19.99 -4.01
CA GLN A 270 -7.12 18.87 -3.49
C GLN A 270 -7.52 17.98 -4.67
N HIS A 271 -6.57 17.20 -5.19
CA HIS A 271 -6.79 16.26 -6.29
C HIS A 271 -6.46 14.85 -5.86
N ALA A 272 -7.14 13.88 -6.46
CA ALA A 272 -6.85 12.47 -6.24
C ALA A 272 -7.00 11.64 -7.51
N ARG A 273 -6.32 10.50 -7.56
CA ARG A 273 -6.53 9.46 -8.59
C ARG A 273 -6.22 8.07 -8.06
N ILE A 274 -6.72 7.07 -8.76
CA ILE A 274 -6.52 5.65 -8.46
C ILE A 274 -5.60 5.06 -9.51
N LEU A 275 -4.62 4.27 -9.09
CA LEU A 275 -3.69 3.56 -9.96
C LEU A 275 -3.74 2.05 -9.66
N GLU A 276 -3.67 1.23 -10.70
CA GLU A 276 -3.31 -0.19 -10.60
C GLU A 276 -1.95 -0.38 -11.26
N SER A 277 -1.04 -1.11 -10.59
CA SER A 277 0.22 -1.50 -11.20
C SER A 277 0.61 -2.93 -10.89
N TYR A 278 1.29 -3.54 -11.87
CA TYR A 278 1.88 -4.86 -11.76
C TYR A 278 2.95 -5.03 -12.84
N TYR A 279 3.90 -5.94 -12.63
CA TYR A 279 4.84 -6.36 -13.66
C TYR A 279 4.29 -7.63 -14.35
N ASN A 280 4.19 -7.61 -15.68
CA ASN A 280 3.61 -8.72 -16.46
C ASN A 280 4.64 -9.75 -16.96
N GLY A 281 5.91 -9.63 -16.55
CA GLY A 281 7.01 -10.46 -17.07
C GLY A 281 7.81 -9.80 -18.19
N HIS A 282 7.31 -8.70 -18.77
CA HIS A 282 7.97 -7.94 -19.82
C HIS A 282 8.12 -6.45 -19.45
N GLU A 283 7.02 -5.83 -19.05
CA GLU A 283 6.90 -4.40 -18.78
C GLU A 283 6.17 -4.13 -17.45
N LEU A 284 6.44 -2.95 -16.90
CA LEU A 284 5.71 -2.45 -15.73
C LEU A 284 4.42 -1.79 -16.22
N ILE A 285 3.29 -2.43 -15.96
CA ILE A 285 1.98 -1.88 -16.28
C ILE A 285 1.61 -0.86 -15.22
N VAL A 286 1.24 0.34 -15.64
CA VAL A 286 0.71 1.41 -14.77
C VAL A 286 -0.59 1.92 -15.38
N LYS A 287 -1.71 1.45 -14.85
CA LYS A 287 -3.03 1.94 -15.21
C LYS A 287 -3.46 3.01 -14.22
N TYR A 288 -4.03 4.11 -14.70
CA TYR A 288 -4.39 5.23 -13.84
C TYR A 288 -5.70 5.89 -14.27
N SER A 289 -6.54 6.27 -13.31
CA SER A 289 -7.80 6.97 -13.58
C SER A 289 -7.55 8.38 -14.11
N GLU A 290 -8.62 9.11 -14.44
CA GLU A 290 -8.57 10.57 -14.51
C GLU A 290 -8.15 11.17 -13.16
N LEU A 291 -7.70 12.44 -13.20
CA LEU A 291 -7.41 13.21 -12.01
C LEU A 291 -8.72 13.86 -11.53
N PHE A 292 -9.20 13.42 -10.37
CA PHE A 292 -10.44 13.95 -9.78
C PHE A 292 -10.16 15.25 -9.02
N ASP A 293 -10.92 16.28 -9.33
CA ASP A 293 -10.93 17.55 -8.60
C ASP A 293 -11.85 17.43 -7.37
N LEU A 294 -11.25 17.56 -6.19
CA LEU A 294 -11.90 17.52 -4.89
C LEU A 294 -11.76 18.86 -4.16
N THR A 295 -11.46 19.96 -4.87
CA THR A 295 -11.48 21.32 -4.31
C THR A 295 -12.87 21.73 -3.83
N ILE A 296 -13.89 21.10 -4.40
CA ILE A 296 -15.29 21.16 -3.99
C ILE A 296 -15.73 19.74 -3.61
N ARG A 297 -16.52 19.63 -2.54
CA ARG A 297 -17.10 18.38 -2.06
C ARG A 297 -17.84 17.67 -3.20
N ASN A 298 -17.45 16.42 -3.48
CA ASN A 298 -18.09 15.56 -4.47
C ASN A 298 -18.32 14.17 -3.87
N ASP A 299 -19.56 13.91 -3.45
CA ASP A 299 -19.92 12.67 -2.76
C ASP A 299 -19.86 11.44 -3.67
N GLU A 300 -20.12 11.59 -4.96
CA GLU A 300 -20.04 10.50 -5.94
C GLU A 300 -18.59 10.03 -6.09
N THR A 301 -17.66 10.96 -6.25
CA THR A 301 -16.22 10.65 -6.31
C THR A 301 -15.73 10.04 -5.00
N MET A 302 -16.15 10.58 -3.86
CA MET A 302 -15.77 10.03 -2.55
C MET A 302 -16.29 8.60 -2.35
N GLN A 303 -17.54 8.32 -2.73
CA GLN A 303 -18.09 6.97 -2.71
C GLN A 303 -17.37 6.03 -3.68
N LEU A 304 -16.99 6.51 -4.87
CA LEU A 304 -16.21 5.74 -5.82
C LEU A 304 -14.86 5.31 -5.23
N PHE A 305 -14.13 6.23 -4.60
CA PHE A 305 -12.88 5.93 -3.91
C PHE A 305 -13.09 4.94 -2.77
N ALA A 306 -14.15 5.10 -1.96
CA ALA A 306 -14.47 4.16 -0.90
C ALA A 306 -14.78 2.75 -1.45
N ARG A 307 -15.48 2.63 -2.59
CA ARG A 307 -15.72 1.32 -3.22
C ARG A 307 -14.44 0.64 -3.69
N TRP A 308 -13.47 1.40 -4.19
CA TRP A 308 -12.16 0.85 -4.55
C TRP A 308 -11.32 0.52 -3.32
N PHE A 309 -11.42 1.31 -2.25
CA PHE A 309 -10.72 1.05 -1.00
C PHE A 309 -11.26 -0.21 -0.30
N GLU A 310 -12.55 -0.49 -0.46
CA GLU A 310 -13.20 -1.75 -0.04
C GLU A 310 -13.10 -2.87 -1.09
N SER A 311 -12.24 -2.71 -2.11
CA SER A 311 -12.09 -3.69 -3.19
C SER A 311 -11.64 -5.06 -2.68
N ARG A 312 -11.89 -6.09 -3.50
CA ARG A 312 -11.39 -7.44 -3.25
C ARG A 312 -10.21 -7.75 -4.16
N PRO A 313 -9.14 -8.41 -3.66
CA PRO A 313 -8.09 -8.92 -4.53
C PRO A 313 -8.66 -10.01 -5.44
N ILE A 314 -8.40 -9.90 -6.73
CA ILE A 314 -8.76 -10.88 -7.76
C ILE A 314 -7.56 -11.11 -8.69
N GLY A 315 -7.72 -12.03 -9.65
CA GLY A 315 -6.72 -12.32 -10.66
C GLY A 315 -5.61 -13.24 -10.14
N ASN A 316 -5.06 -14.03 -11.05
CA ASN A 316 -4.01 -14.97 -10.73
C ASN A 316 -2.65 -14.26 -10.60
N THR A 317 -2.00 -14.45 -9.45
CA THR A 317 -0.66 -13.91 -9.17
C THR A 317 0.40 -15.01 -9.11
N GLU A 318 -0.03 -16.27 -9.22
CA GLU A 318 0.81 -17.46 -9.23
C GLU A 318 1.42 -17.70 -10.61
N ASP A 319 2.43 -18.55 -10.60
CA ASP A 319 3.19 -18.94 -11.78
C ASP A 319 2.49 -20.07 -12.55
N ASP A 320 1.33 -19.75 -13.14
CA ASP A 320 0.62 -20.70 -13.99
C ASP A 320 0.96 -20.46 -15.46
N ASP A 321 1.29 -21.53 -16.19
CA ASP A 321 1.69 -21.54 -17.60
C ASP A 321 0.68 -20.87 -18.56
N GLU A 322 -0.55 -20.61 -18.12
CA GLU A 322 -1.60 -19.92 -18.88
C GLU A 322 -1.39 -18.39 -19.00
N ASN A 323 -0.38 -17.81 -18.35
CA ASN A 323 -0.04 -16.38 -18.50
C ASN A 323 0.98 -16.09 -19.64
N GLN A 324 1.28 -17.07 -20.50
CA GLN A 324 2.11 -16.88 -21.72
C GLN A 324 1.31 -16.35 -22.91
#